data_AF-A0A528X991-F1
#
_entry.id   AF-A0A528X991-F1
#
_cell.length_a   1.000
_cell.length_b   1.000
_cell.length_c   1.000
_cell.angle_alpha   90.00
_cell.angle_beta   90.00
_cell.angle_gamma   90.00
#
_symmetry.space_group_name_H-M   'P 1'
#
loop_
_entity.id
_entity.type
_entity.pdbx_description
1 polymer ?
#
loop_
_entity_poly.entity_id
_entity_poly.type
_entity_poly.pdbx_seq_one_letter_code
_entity_poly.pdbx_strand_id
1 'polypeptide(L)'
;MSPIVTAILVACNLGLIFLLMTVPLGLRTVRLSRLVAADRHRLWQALWPLGSDAGWSGEILSAKAIDDQGTTRIRLSWEGRDGQPIEHKVRLEDVVEDSRFSMRVLDDTSLDASFWGDYREATELIPEGSATRIILSRTDRYRGVAFLVFRCFAMRRELDKLEIWVRTGRYRKGGWFEHPLSQIGFAVLSAFILWPFFGLNLGGLALAAILTSVVALHELGHMAAFRLTGHRKARMIFIPLLGGIAIGGRPYDSRFEVAFVALMGAGFSAFLVPLLIAASALASGEGHGLAAALLATLTGCAALFNIANLVPVWKFDGGQVLRQICPGPVALAFASFFLLSALLALGWQAGFSSGFLLAAGAIFAALSLLTMGSAVKPRHELKPIRTVDRLAMAGALLAVFAIHGYGVLWASARLL
;
A
#
# COMPACT_ATOMS: atom_id res chain seq x y z
N MET A 1 -5.00 -11.79 -29.42
CA MET A 1 -6.38 -11.65 -28.88
C MET A 1 -7.17 -10.70 -29.76
N SER A 2 -8.49 -10.87 -29.90
CA SER A 2 -9.33 -9.93 -30.65
C SER A 2 -9.31 -8.53 -29.99
N PRO A 3 -9.32 -7.43 -30.76
CA PRO A 3 -9.45 -6.08 -30.22
C PRO A 3 -10.67 -5.90 -29.31
N ILE A 4 -11.77 -6.60 -29.62
CA ILE A 4 -13.01 -6.57 -28.83
C ILE A 4 -12.79 -7.21 -27.46
N VAL A 5 -12.14 -8.38 -27.43
CA VAL A 5 -11.82 -9.08 -26.16
C VAL A 5 -10.90 -8.21 -25.30
N THR A 6 -9.91 -7.56 -25.92
CA THR A 6 -8.99 -6.66 -25.23
C THR A 6 -9.72 -5.45 -24.65
N ALA A 7 -10.61 -4.83 -25.43
CA ALA A 7 -11.42 -3.69 -24.98
C ALA A 7 -12.36 -4.08 -23.82
N ILE A 8 -13.01 -5.25 -23.89
CA ILE A 8 -13.85 -5.77 -22.82
C ILE A 8 -13.02 -6.00 -21.55
N LEU A 9 -11.85 -6.65 -21.66
CA LEU A 9 -10.96 -6.89 -20.51
C LEU A 9 -10.50 -5.58 -19.86
N VAL A 10 -10.11 -4.58 -20.66
CA VAL A 10 -9.71 -3.26 -20.16
C VAL A 10 -10.89 -2.57 -19.47
N ALA A 11 -12.07 -2.56 -20.09
CA ALA A 11 -13.26 -1.95 -19.51
C ALA A 11 -13.69 -2.62 -18.20
N CYS A 12 -13.68 -3.96 -18.15
CA CYS A 12 -13.96 -4.72 -16.93
C CYS A 12 -12.95 -4.42 -15.82
N ASN A 13 -11.65 -4.37 -16.13
CA ASN A 13 -10.63 -4.05 -15.14
C ASN A 13 -10.75 -2.62 -14.60
N LEU A 14 -10.96 -1.63 -15.48
CA LEU A 14 -11.18 -0.24 -15.07
C LEU A 14 -12.48 -0.10 -14.24
N GLY A 15 -13.55 -0.78 -14.63
CA GLY A 15 -14.80 -0.84 -13.88
C GLY A 15 -14.63 -1.47 -12.50
N LEU A 16 -13.84 -2.55 -12.40
CA LEU A 16 -13.51 -3.19 -11.13
C LEU A 16 -12.69 -2.27 -10.21
N ILE A 17 -11.66 -1.62 -10.75
CA ILE A 17 -10.86 -0.63 -9.99
C ILE A 17 -11.76 0.50 -9.50
N PHE A 18 -12.66 1.00 -10.34
CA PHE A 18 -13.62 2.04 -9.96
C PHE A 18 -14.52 1.56 -8.81
N LEU A 19 -15.07 0.35 -8.91
CA LEU A 19 -15.94 -0.23 -7.88
C LEU A 19 -15.19 -0.46 -6.56
N LEU A 20 -13.95 -0.94 -6.63
CA LEU A 20 -13.15 -1.21 -5.44
C LEU A 20 -12.65 0.06 -4.76
N MET A 21 -12.27 1.10 -5.52
CA MET A 21 -11.50 2.23 -4.98
C MET A 21 -12.25 3.56 -4.96
N THR A 22 -13.21 3.80 -5.86
CA THR A 22 -13.75 5.16 -6.08
C THR A 22 -15.26 5.28 -5.96
N VAL A 23 -16.02 4.19 -6.12
CA VAL A 23 -17.50 4.23 -6.09
C VAL A 23 -18.00 4.91 -4.80
N PRO A 24 -18.87 5.93 -4.88
CA PRO A 24 -19.31 6.66 -3.70
C PRO A 24 -20.38 5.87 -2.95
N LEU A 25 -19.97 5.04 -1.98
CA LEU A 25 -20.90 4.26 -1.16
C LEU A 25 -21.66 5.12 -0.13
N GLY A 26 -21.14 6.32 0.15
CA GLY A 26 -21.74 7.28 1.08
C GLY A 26 -21.50 6.92 2.54
N LEU A 27 -22.34 7.44 3.43
CA LEU A 27 -22.30 7.14 4.85
C LEU A 27 -22.81 5.70 5.09
N ARG A 28 -21.99 4.85 5.71
CA ARG A 28 -22.36 3.47 6.06
C ARG A 28 -21.95 3.16 7.48
N THR A 29 -22.72 2.29 8.14
CA THR A 29 -22.42 1.76 9.47
C THR A 29 -22.11 0.28 9.36
N VAL A 30 -20.91 -0.11 9.80
CA VAL A 30 -20.52 -1.51 9.97
C VAL A 30 -20.79 -1.89 11.42
N ARG A 31 -21.69 -2.86 11.64
CA ARG A 31 -22.04 -3.37 12.97
C ARG A 31 -21.65 -4.85 13.06
N LEU A 32 -20.81 -5.19 14.04
CA LEU A 32 -20.46 -6.57 14.36
C LEU A 32 -20.86 -6.89 15.79
N SER A 33 -21.34 -8.10 16.03
CA SER A 33 -21.66 -8.61 17.36
C SER A 33 -20.94 -9.92 17.65
N ARG A 34 -20.51 -10.11 18.90
CA ARG A 34 -19.92 -11.35 19.37
C ARG A 34 -20.26 -11.60 20.84
N LEU A 35 -20.55 -12.86 21.16
CA LEU A 35 -20.68 -13.31 22.54
C LEU A 35 -19.31 -13.71 23.08
N VAL A 36 -18.90 -13.13 24.20
CA VAL A 36 -17.61 -13.40 24.85
C VAL A 36 -17.85 -13.94 26.25
N ALA A 37 -17.19 -15.04 26.61
CA ALA A 37 -17.27 -15.67 27.92
C ALA A 37 -16.45 -14.88 28.95
N ALA A 38 -16.91 -13.68 29.28
CA ALA A 38 -16.38 -12.83 30.32
C ALA A 38 -17.51 -11.99 30.95
N ASP A 39 -17.30 -11.65 32.21
CA ASP A 39 -18.09 -10.65 32.90
C ASP A 39 -18.05 -9.31 32.16
N ARG A 40 -19.18 -8.61 32.23
CA ARG A 40 -19.44 -7.33 31.60
C ARG A 40 -18.49 -6.25 32.12
N HIS A 41 -18.23 -6.21 33.43
CA HIS A 41 -17.35 -5.21 34.01
C HIS A 41 -15.91 -5.38 33.51
N ARG A 42 -15.40 -6.63 33.44
CA ARG A 42 -14.09 -6.92 32.84
C ARG A 42 -13.99 -6.44 31.39
N LEU A 43 -15.02 -6.65 30.58
CA LEU A 43 -15.05 -6.19 29.19
C LEU A 43 -15.15 -4.67 29.08
N TRP A 44 -15.89 -4.03 29.98
CA TRP A 44 -15.94 -2.58 30.09
C TRP A 44 -14.55 -2.01 30.40
N GLN A 45 -13.83 -2.54 31.37
CA GLN A 45 -12.47 -2.08 31.71
C GLN A 45 -11.49 -2.17 30.53
N ALA A 46 -11.70 -3.09 29.58
CA ALA A 46 -10.89 -3.23 28.39
C ALA A 46 -11.34 -2.29 27.25
N LEU A 47 -12.64 -2.19 26.99
CA LEU A 47 -13.17 -1.46 25.82
C LEU A 47 -13.39 0.03 26.09
N TRP A 48 -13.65 0.41 27.32
CA TRP A 48 -13.76 1.80 27.73
C TRP A 48 -12.38 2.46 27.67
N PRO A 49 -12.19 3.58 26.93
CA PRO A 49 -10.86 4.19 26.78
C PRO A 49 -10.20 4.62 28.09
N LEU A 50 -10.98 4.92 29.13
CA LEU A 50 -10.48 5.29 30.47
C LEU A 50 -10.51 4.11 31.45
N GLY A 51 -10.79 2.89 30.98
CA GLY A 51 -10.76 1.68 31.78
C GLY A 51 -9.34 1.25 32.15
N SER A 52 -9.23 0.46 33.22
CA SER A 52 -7.95 -0.04 33.73
C SER A 52 -7.19 -0.93 32.75
N ASP A 53 -7.91 -1.61 31.85
CA ASP A 53 -7.37 -2.52 30.84
C ASP A 53 -7.42 -1.92 29.42
N ALA A 54 -7.61 -0.61 29.25
CA ALA A 54 -7.74 0.03 27.93
C ALA A 54 -6.55 -0.25 26.97
N GLY A 55 -5.38 -0.58 27.52
CA GLY A 55 -4.19 -0.99 26.78
C GLY A 55 -4.16 -2.46 26.31
N TRP A 56 -5.22 -3.24 26.49
CA TRP A 56 -5.28 -4.68 26.19
C TRP A 56 -4.86 -5.05 24.75
N SER A 57 -5.14 -4.17 23.80
CA SER A 57 -4.84 -4.35 22.38
C SER A 57 -3.42 -3.92 22.01
N GLY A 58 -2.68 -3.33 22.95
CA GLY A 58 -1.42 -2.64 22.72
C GLY A 58 -1.56 -1.38 21.85
N GLU A 59 -2.77 -0.99 21.45
CA GLU A 59 -3.01 0.17 20.58
C GLU A 59 -3.14 1.47 21.38
N ILE A 60 -3.84 1.45 22.52
CA ILE A 60 -3.91 2.59 23.45
C ILE A 60 -2.71 2.52 24.40
N LEU A 61 -1.85 3.53 24.36
CA LEU A 61 -0.72 3.68 25.28
C LEU A 61 -1.14 4.37 26.58
N SER A 62 -2.02 5.37 26.48
CA SER A 62 -2.58 6.09 27.62
C SER A 62 -3.82 6.87 27.20
N ALA A 63 -4.78 7.04 28.10
CA ALA A 63 -5.91 7.93 27.93
C ALA A 63 -6.08 8.85 29.15
N LYS A 64 -6.45 10.11 28.93
CA LYS A 64 -6.68 11.10 29.99
C LYS A 64 -7.90 11.94 29.67
N ALA A 65 -8.83 12.04 30.62
CA ALA A 65 -9.91 13.02 30.53
C ALA A 65 -9.32 14.44 30.56
N ILE A 66 -9.81 15.31 29.68
CA ILE A 66 -9.38 16.71 29.58
C ILE A 66 -10.39 17.63 30.30
N ASP A 67 -11.67 17.27 30.25
CA ASP A 67 -12.76 18.01 30.86
C ASP A 67 -13.85 17.07 31.38
N ASP A 68 -14.78 17.64 32.16
CA ASP A 68 -15.95 16.93 32.68
C ASP A 68 -17.05 16.73 31.62
N GLN A 69 -16.84 17.21 30.39
CA GLN A 69 -17.79 17.09 29.27
C GLN A 69 -17.51 15.86 28.40
N GLY A 70 -16.69 14.92 28.88
CA GLY A 70 -16.36 13.68 28.17
C GLY A 70 -15.29 13.83 27.10
N THR A 71 -14.59 14.97 27.02
CA THR A 71 -13.44 15.11 26.12
C THR A 71 -12.25 14.35 26.68
N THR A 72 -11.68 13.45 25.88
CA THR A 72 -10.56 12.59 26.29
C THR A 72 -9.42 12.69 25.28
N ARG A 73 -8.18 12.72 25.79
CA ARG A 73 -6.97 12.58 25.00
C ARG A 73 -6.53 11.12 25.04
N ILE A 74 -6.45 10.47 23.87
CA ILE A 74 -5.98 9.10 23.71
C ILE A 74 -4.66 9.13 22.96
N ARG A 75 -3.61 8.56 23.54
CA ARG A 75 -2.30 8.37 22.91
C ARG A 75 -2.20 6.96 22.37
N LEU A 76 -1.87 6.83 21.09
CA LEU A 76 -1.94 5.58 20.35
C LEU A 76 -0.54 5.07 19.99
N SER A 77 -0.39 3.76 19.81
CA SER A 77 0.89 3.11 19.49
C SER A 77 1.44 3.40 18.09
N TRP A 78 0.60 3.98 17.22
CA TRP A 78 0.97 4.41 15.88
C TRP A 78 1.80 5.68 15.93
N GLU A 79 2.79 5.78 15.05
CA GLU A 79 3.71 6.92 15.02
C GLU A 79 3.24 7.96 13.99
N GLY A 80 3.23 9.22 14.40
CA GLY A 80 3.08 10.37 13.52
C GLY A 80 4.35 10.62 12.70
N ARG A 81 4.30 11.65 11.86
CA ARG A 81 5.43 12.03 10.99
C ARG A 81 6.73 12.33 11.75
N ASP A 82 6.61 12.80 12.97
CA ASP A 82 7.70 13.15 13.90
C ASP A 82 8.25 11.93 14.65
N GLY A 83 7.72 10.73 14.37
CA GLY A 83 8.06 9.51 15.09
C GLY A 83 7.47 9.43 16.50
N GLN A 84 6.65 10.41 16.90
CA GLN A 84 5.97 10.38 18.19
C GLN A 84 4.65 9.62 18.08
N PRO A 85 4.19 8.97 19.17
CA PRO A 85 2.86 8.40 19.23
C PRO A 85 1.77 9.40 18.85
N ILE A 86 0.83 8.98 17.99
CA ILE A 86 -0.31 9.79 17.55
C ILE A 86 -1.23 10.05 18.75
N GLU A 87 -1.76 11.27 18.84
CA GLU A 87 -2.76 11.65 19.83
C GLU A 87 -4.09 11.99 19.18
N HIS A 88 -5.15 11.32 19.64
CA HIS A 88 -6.53 11.65 19.32
C HIS A 88 -7.12 12.49 20.46
N LYS A 89 -7.74 13.62 20.11
CA LYS A 89 -8.72 14.27 20.96
C LYS A 89 -10.08 13.73 20.59
N VAL A 90 -10.71 13.00 21.49
CA VAL A 90 -12.03 12.39 21.26
C VAL A 90 -13.07 13.02 22.17
N ARG A 91 -14.34 12.89 21.77
CA ARG A 91 -15.49 13.13 22.64
C ARG A 91 -16.22 11.83 22.87
N LEU A 92 -16.41 11.50 24.15
CA LEU A 92 -17.17 10.35 24.61
C LEU A 92 -18.59 10.82 24.94
N GLU A 93 -19.58 10.17 24.34
CA GLU A 93 -21.00 10.53 24.41
C GLU A 93 -21.81 9.28 24.77
N ASP A 94 -23.08 9.46 25.14
CA ASP A 94 -24.02 8.36 25.47
C ASP A 94 -23.47 7.35 26.49
N VAL A 95 -22.63 7.80 27.41
CA VAL A 95 -21.93 6.94 28.37
C VAL A 95 -22.91 6.43 29.40
N VAL A 96 -23.08 5.11 29.44
CA VAL A 96 -23.74 4.37 30.52
C VAL A 96 -22.73 3.36 31.01
N GLU A 97 -22.26 3.57 32.24
CA GLU A 97 -21.20 2.76 32.85
C GLU A 97 -21.51 1.26 32.79
N ASP A 98 -20.49 0.46 32.52
CA ASP A 98 -20.57 -0.99 32.30
C ASP A 98 -21.57 -1.43 31.19
N SER A 99 -22.01 -0.53 30.31
CA SER A 99 -23.06 -0.85 29.33
C SER A 99 -22.75 -0.32 27.94
N ARG A 100 -22.66 1.00 27.74
CA ARG A 100 -22.47 1.56 26.40
C ARG A 100 -21.76 2.89 26.40
N PHE A 101 -21.14 3.21 25.28
CA PHE A 101 -20.65 4.56 24.99
C PHE A 101 -20.53 4.75 23.47
N SER A 102 -20.58 6.01 23.04
CA SER A 102 -20.22 6.43 21.68
C SER A 102 -18.98 7.32 21.72
N MET A 103 -18.22 7.32 20.63
CA MET A 103 -16.98 8.07 20.51
C MET A 103 -16.89 8.74 19.14
N ARG A 104 -16.46 10.00 19.14
CA ARG A 104 -16.08 10.73 17.93
C ARG A 104 -14.68 11.34 18.06
N VAL A 105 -13.91 11.31 16.98
CA VAL A 105 -12.60 11.97 16.93
C VAL A 105 -12.83 13.43 16.58
N LEU A 106 -12.45 14.33 17.48
CA LEU A 106 -12.54 15.78 17.29
C LEU A 106 -11.31 16.34 16.60
N ASP A 107 -10.14 15.81 16.96
CA ASP A 107 -8.85 16.24 16.43
C ASP A 107 -7.83 15.10 16.49
N ASP A 108 -6.86 15.11 15.58
CA ASP A 108 -5.81 14.09 15.46
C ASP A 108 -4.48 14.71 15.07
N THR A 109 -3.38 14.32 15.71
CA THR A 109 -2.06 14.91 15.44
C THR A 109 -1.47 14.57 14.06
N SER A 110 -2.05 13.61 13.32
CA SER A 110 -1.50 13.13 12.05
C SER A 110 -2.31 13.53 10.81
N LEU A 111 -3.63 13.49 10.89
CA LEU A 111 -4.61 13.70 9.84
C LEU A 111 -5.40 14.99 10.07
N ASP A 112 -5.86 15.60 8.98
CA ASP A 112 -6.74 16.76 9.05
C ASP A 112 -8.08 16.38 9.71
N ALA A 113 -8.64 17.27 10.55
CA ALA A 113 -9.89 17.01 11.27
C ALA A 113 -11.06 16.65 10.33
N SER A 114 -11.06 17.14 9.09
CA SER A 114 -12.07 16.80 8.08
C SER A 114 -12.10 15.31 7.73
N PHE A 115 -10.97 14.59 7.88
CA PHE A 115 -10.92 13.14 7.68
C PHE A 115 -11.85 12.40 8.65
N TRP A 116 -11.99 12.90 9.87
CA TRP A 116 -12.78 12.29 10.94
C TRP A 116 -14.22 12.80 11.00
N GLY A 117 -14.62 13.73 10.12
CA GLY A 117 -15.90 14.45 10.20
C GLY A 117 -17.12 13.53 10.31
N ASP A 118 -17.14 12.47 9.49
CA ASP A 118 -18.22 11.47 9.44
C ASP A 118 -17.95 10.25 10.33
N TYR A 119 -16.75 10.14 10.90
CA TYR A 119 -16.32 8.95 11.65
C TYR A 119 -16.92 8.91 13.06
N ARG A 120 -17.66 7.84 13.37
CA ARG A 120 -18.25 7.59 14.69
C ARG A 120 -18.04 6.13 15.09
N GLU A 121 -17.73 5.91 16.36
CA GLU A 121 -17.66 4.57 16.96
C GLU A 121 -18.72 4.45 18.07
N ALA A 122 -19.28 3.26 18.25
CA ALA A 122 -20.13 2.94 19.39
C ALA A 122 -19.88 1.51 19.86
N THR A 123 -19.89 1.34 21.17
CA THR A 123 -19.71 0.06 21.85
C THR A 123 -20.91 -0.17 22.77
N GLU A 124 -21.51 -1.35 22.69
CA GLU A 124 -22.57 -1.80 23.59
C GLU A 124 -22.21 -3.17 24.18
N LEU A 125 -22.45 -3.35 25.47
CA LEU A 125 -22.23 -4.56 26.25
C LEU A 125 -23.55 -5.01 26.87
N ILE A 126 -24.06 -6.14 26.41
CA ILE A 126 -25.33 -6.70 26.87
C ILE A 126 -25.02 -8.00 27.64
N PRO A 127 -25.32 -8.08 28.94
CA PRO A 127 -25.10 -9.30 29.71
C PRO A 127 -26.04 -10.41 29.22
N GLU A 128 -25.49 -11.61 28.99
CA GLU A 128 -26.20 -12.83 28.58
C GLU A 128 -25.74 -14.01 29.43
N GLY A 129 -26.35 -14.16 30.61
CA GLY A 129 -25.98 -15.19 31.58
C GLY A 129 -24.57 -14.98 32.12
N SER A 130 -23.68 -15.96 31.95
CA SER A 130 -22.26 -15.87 32.32
C SER A 130 -21.36 -15.27 31.24
N ALA A 131 -21.94 -14.87 30.12
CA ALA A 131 -21.25 -14.25 28.99
C ALA A 131 -21.79 -12.83 28.75
N THR A 132 -21.08 -12.07 27.93
CA THR A 132 -21.49 -10.72 27.54
C THR A 132 -21.45 -10.61 26.03
N ARG A 133 -22.54 -10.14 25.43
CA ARG A 133 -22.61 -9.80 24.02
C ARG A 133 -22.04 -8.41 23.81
N ILE A 134 -20.99 -8.34 23.00
CA ILE A 134 -20.35 -7.12 22.56
C ILE A 134 -20.92 -6.74 21.21
N ILE A 135 -21.27 -5.48 21.04
CA ILE A 135 -21.69 -4.91 19.77
C ILE A 135 -20.77 -3.73 19.49
N LEU A 136 -20.00 -3.83 18.41
CA LEU A 136 -19.16 -2.74 17.92
C LEU A 136 -19.78 -2.18 16.64
N SER A 137 -19.97 -0.86 16.60
CA SER A 137 -20.48 -0.15 15.44
C SER A 137 -19.48 0.94 15.02
N ARG A 138 -19.15 0.99 13.73
CA ARG A 138 -18.32 2.06 13.15
C ARG A 138 -19.04 2.66 11.95
N THR A 139 -19.32 3.96 12.03
CA THR A 139 -19.92 4.74 10.94
C THR A 139 -18.87 5.61 10.31
N ASP A 140 -18.81 5.63 8.99
CA ASP A 140 -17.89 6.47 8.23
C ASP A 140 -18.43 6.69 6.81
N ARG A 141 -17.80 7.60 6.06
CA ARG A 141 -18.08 7.82 4.64
C ARG A 141 -17.13 6.99 3.77
N TYR A 142 -17.69 6.03 3.04
CA TYR A 142 -16.91 5.11 2.24
C TYR A 142 -16.88 5.52 0.76
N ARG A 143 -15.68 5.50 0.19
CA ARG A 143 -15.41 5.56 -1.25
C ARG A 143 -14.68 4.28 -1.63
N GLY A 144 -15.28 3.48 -2.51
CA GLY A 144 -14.78 2.16 -2.85
C GLY A 144 -15.28 1.06 -1.92
N VAL A 145 -15.57 -0.11 -2.49
CA VAL A 145 -15.92 -1.33 -1.75
C VAL A 145 -14.74 -1.84 -0.91
N ALA A 146 -13.49 -1.63 -1.35
CA ALA A 146 -12.31 -2.15 -0.67
C ALA A 146 -12.15 -1.62 0.75
N PHE A 147 -12.38 -0.32 0.99
CA PHE A 147 -12.26 0.26 2.33
C PHE A 147 -13.36 -0.23 3.28
N LEU A 148 -14.57 -0.45 2.76
CA LEU A 148 -15.68 -1.03 3.52
C LEU A 148 -15.36 -2.48 3.93
N VAL A 149 -14.88 -3.29 2.98
CA VAL A 149 -14.44 -4.66 3.26
C VAL A 149 -13.31 -4.68 4.28
N PHE A 150 -12.30 -3.81 4.10
CA PHE A 150 -11.22 -3.64 5.08
C PHE A 150 -11.74 -3.32 6.48
N ARG A 151 -12.74 -2.42 6.60
CA ARG A 151 -13.35 -2.09 7.90
C ARG A 151 -13.97 -3.32 8.56
N CYS A 152 -14.73 -4.12 7.81
CA CYS A 152 -15.32 -5.36 8.31
C CYS A 152 -14.25 -6.34 8.81
N PHE A 153 -13.18 -6.55 8.03
CA PHE A 153 -12.07 -7.41 8.43
C PHE A 153 -11.32 -6.88 9.66
N ALA A 154 -11.07 -5.58 9.73
CA ALA A 154 -10.39 -4.95 10.86
C ALA A 154 -11.19 -5.13 12.17
N MET A 155 -12.50 -4.87 12.15
CA MET A 155 -13.38 -5.04 13.32
C MET A 155 -13.50 -6.51 13.73
N ARG A 156 -13.56 -7.45 12.77
CA ARG A 156 -13.58 -8.88 13.08
C ARG A 156 -12.30 -9.32 13.81
N ARG A 157 -11.14 -8.87 13.30
CA ARG A 157 -9.84 -9.15 13.91
C ARG A 157 -9.68 -8.55 15.30
N GLU A 158 -10.26 -7.37 15.53
CA GLU A 158 -10.31 -6.74 16.85
C GLU A 158 -11.09 -7.59 17.87
N LEU A 159 -12.28 -8.08 17.49
CA LEU A 159 -13.06 -9.01 18.32
C LEU A 159 -12.33 -10.35 18.56
N ASP A 160 -11.66 -10.90 17.55
CA ASP A 160 -10.85 -12.12 17.71
C ASP A 160 -9.70 -11.90 18.70
N LYS A 161 -9.01 -10.76 18.63
CA LYS A 161 -7.94 -10.39 19.58
C LYS A 161 -8.49 -10.23 20.99
N LEU A 162 -9.65 -9.59 21.14
CA LEU A 162 -10.27 -9.38 22.45
C LEU A 162 -10.61 -10.72 23.10
N GLU A 163 -11.18 -11.65 22.34
CA GLU A 163 -11.51 -13.00 22.83
C GLU A 163 -10.27 -13.76 23.29
N ILE A 164 -9.17 -13.69 22.53
CA ILE A 164 -7.89 -14.29 22.91
C ILE A 164 -7.34 -13.63 24.18
N TRP A 165 -7.38 -12.30 24.27
CA TRP A 165 -6.91 -11.57 25.44
C TRP A 165 -7.73 -11.91 26.69
N VAL A 166 -9.06 -11.99 26.57
CA VAL A 166 -9.94 -12.41 27.67
C VAL A 166 -9.56 -13.80 28.18
N ARG A 167 -9.26 -14.75 27.28
CA ARG A 167 -8.89 -16.13 27.64
C ARG A 167 -7.48 -16.25 28.23
N THR A 168 -6.53 -15.49 27.72
CA THR A 168 -5.09 -15.70 28.00
C THR A 168 -4.46 -14.62 28.89
N GLY A 169 -5.13 -13.49 29.07
CA GLY A 169 -4.62 -12.29 29.73
C GLY A 169 -3.46 -11.63 28.98
N ARG A 170 -3.09 -12.10 27.78
CA ARG A 170 -1.91 -11.62 27.04
C ARG A 170 -2.29 -11.07 25.68
N TYR A 171 -1.72 -9.91 25.38
CA TYR A 171 -1.73 -9.35 24.03
C TYR A 171 -0.73 -10.11 23.14
N ARG A 172 -1.18 -10.53 21.95
CA ARG A 172 -0.28 -11.05 20.89
C ARG A 172 -0.17 -10.04 19.76
N LYS A 173 1.02 -9.48 19.58
CA LYS A 173 1.33 -8.58 18.47
C LYS A 173 1.50 -9.37 17.17
N GLY A 174 0.93 -8.86 16.08
CA GLY A 174 1.03 -9.45 14.74
C GLY A 174 -0.01 -10.54 14.47
N GLY A 175 -0.34 -10.75 13.20
CA GLY A 175 -1.23 -11.80 12.73
C GLY A 175 -0.51 -12.81 11.84
N TRP A 176 -1.12 -13.99 11.64
CA TRP A 176 -0.60 -15.02 10.73
C TRP A 176 -0.29 -14.47 9.33
N PHE A 177 -1.05 -13.47 8.88
CA PHE A 177 -0.86 -12.82 7.59
C PHE A 177 0.50 -12.14 7.45
N GLU A 178 1.08 -11.56 8.50
CA GLU A 178 2.34 -10.80 8.43
C GLU A 178 3.57 -11.68 8.74
N HIS A 179 3.38 -12.96 9.05
CA HIS A 179 4.48 -13.85 9.42
C HIS A 179 5.37 -14.20 8.20
N PRO A 180 6.71 -14.21 8.30
CA PRO A 180 7.60 -14.44 7.16
C PRO A 180 7.30 -15.74 6.37
N LEU A 181 6.95 -16.82 7.07
CA LEU A 181 6.55 -18.07 6.39
C LEU A 181 5.26 -17.92 5.58
N SER A 182 4.26 -17.21 6.10
CA SER A 182 3.02 -16.94 5.37
C SER A 182 3.29 -16.04 4.17
N GLN A 183 4.21 -15.09 4.29
CA GLN A 183 4.65 -14.22 3.21
C GLN A 183 5.32 -14.99 2.06
N ILE A 184 6.20 -15.95 2.40
CA ILE A 184 6.77 -16.88 1.43
C ILE A 184 5.66 -17.73 0.78
N GLY A 185 4.73 -18.26 1.59
CA GLY A 185 3.57 -19.01 1.11
C GLY A 185 2.71 -18.20 0.12
N PHE A 186 2.46 -16.92 0.41
CA PHE A 186 1.72 -16.02 -0.49
C PHE A 186 2.49 -15.70 -1.77
N ALA A 187 3.81 -15.53 -1.71
CA ALA A 187 4.64 -15.34 -2.91
C ALA A 187 4.58 -16.59 -3.80
N VAL A 188 4.75 -17.79 -3.23
CA VAL A 188 4.63 -19.07 -3.95
C VAL A 188 3.24 -19.21 -4.57
N LEU A 189 2.19 -18.99 -3.79
CA LEU A 189 0.80 -19.03 -4.28
C LEU A 189 0.59 -18.04 -5.43
N SER A 190 1.19 -16.86 -5.38
CA SER A 190 1.08 -15.85 -6.45
C SER A 190 1.74 -16.29 -7.74
N ALA A 191 2.92 -16.92 -7.66
CA ALA A 191 3.56 -17.52 -8.82
C ALA A 191 2.68 -18.62 -9.45
N PHE A 192 2.06 -19.49 -8.63
CA PHE A 192 1.13 -20.51 -9.12
C PHE A 192 -0.12 -19.92 -9.77
N ILE A 193 -0.65 -18.81 -9.24
CA ILE A 193 -1.80 -18.12 -9.83
C ILE A 193 -1.43 -17.45 -11.17
N LEU A 194 -0.20 -16.95 -11.31
CA LEU A 194 0.30 -16.36 -12.56
C LEU A 194 0.63 -17.40 -13.64
N TRP A 195 0.97 -18.64 -13.25
CA TRP A 195 1.41 -19.68 -14.16
C TRP A 195 0.43 -19.97 -15.32
N PRO A 196 -0.89 -20.13 -15.12
CA PRO A 196 -1.85 -20.28 -16.22
C PRO A 196 -1.79 -19.17 -17.27
N PHE A 197 -1.47 -17.92 -16.87
CA PHE A 197 -1.41 -16.78 -17.78
C PHE A 197 -0.18 -16.80 -18.70
N PHE A 198 0.88 -17.50 -18.30
CA PHE A 198 2.11 -17.68 -19.08
C PHE A 198 2.18 -19.04 -19.78
N GLY A 199 1.10 -19.83 -19.71
CA GLY A 199 1.03 -21.19 -20.21
C GLY A 199 1.47 -22.22 -19.16
N LEU A 200 0.68 -23.28 -19.00
CA LEU A 200 0.90 -24.37 -18.03
C LEU A 200 2.06 -25.30 -18.42
N ASN A 201 3.24 -24.74 -18.66
CA ASN A 201 4.49 -25.43 -18.96
C ASN A 201 5.64 -24.90 -18.07
N LEU A 202 6.80 -25.56 -18.09
CA LEU A 202 7.94 -25.15 -17.26
C LEU A 202 8.43 -23.72 -17.56
N GLY A 203 8.39 -23.28 -18.82
CA GLY A 203 8.77 -21.92 -19.21
C GLY A 203 7.83 -20.86 -18.62
N GLY A 204 6.52 -21.12 -18.67
CA GLY A 204 5.51 -20.26 -18.04
C GLY A 204 5.64 -20.22 -16.52
N LEU A 205 5.97 -21.35 -15.87
CA LEU A 205 6.26 -21.38 -14.44
C LEU A 205 7.50 -20.57 -14.09
N ALA A 206 8.57 -20.69 -14.89
CA ALA A 206 9.79 -19.91 -14.72
C ALA A 206 9.50 -18.40 -14.87
N LEU A 207 8.71 -18.00 -15.87
CA LEU A 207 8.32 -16.61 -16.07
C LEU A 207 7.47 -16.08 -14.90
N ALA A 208 6.52 -16.87 -14.39
CA ALA A 208 5.74 -16.51 -13.22
C ALA A 208 6.60 -16.32 -11.96
N ALA A 209 7.57 -17.21 -11.74
CA ALA A 209 8.51 -17.12 -10.64
C ALA A 209 9.46 -15.92 -10.77
N ILE A 210 9.97 -15.65 -11.98
CA ILE A 210 10.78 -14.47 -12.31
C ILE A 210 9.99 -13.20 -12.01
N LEU A 211 8.78 -13.07 -12.53
CA LEU A 211 7.95 -11.88 -12.32
C LEU A 211 7.63 -11.66 -10.84
N THR A 212 7.29 -12.74 -10.11
CA THR A 212 7.05 -12.67 -8.66
C THR A 212 8.30 -12.20 -7.89
N SER A 213 9.49 -12.67 -8.30
CA SER A 213 10.77 -12.27 -7.72
C SER A 213 11.09 -10.80 -8.02
N VAL A 214 10.81 -10.34 -9.23
CA VAL A 214 10.97 -8.93 -9.64
C VAL A 214 10.06 -8.01 -8.82
N VAL A 215 8.80 -8.38 -8.63
CA VAL A 215 7.86 -7.64 -7.75
C VAL A 215 8.42 -7.57 -6.33
N ALA A 216 8.88 -8.71 -5.78
CA ALA A 216 9.45 -8.74 -4.44
C ALA A 216 10.70 -7.87 -4.29
N LEU A 217 11.56 -7.85 -5.30
CA LEU A 217 12.77 -7.03 -5.35
C LEU A 217 12.45 -5.53 -5.42
N HIS A 218 11.41 -5.15 -6.18
CA HIS A 218 10.93 -3.78 -6.24
C HIS A 218 10.43 -3.31 -4.86
N GLU A 219 9.58 -4.10 -4.21
CA GLU A 219 9.07 -3.78 -2.87
C GLU A 219 10.18 -3.77 -1.80
N LEU A 220 11.21 -4.60 -1.97
CA LEU A 220 12.40 -4.57 -1.14
C LEU A 220 13.12 -3.22 -1.26
N GLY A 221 13.13 -2.61 -2.45
CA GLY A 221 13.63 -1.27 -2.68
C GLY A 221 12.90 -0.21 -1.87
N HIS A 222 11.55 -0.23 -1.88
CA HIS A 222 10.76 0.64 -1.01
C HIS A 222 11.04 0.38 0.48
N MET A 223 11.10 -0.89 0.90
CA MET A 223 11.39 -1.25 2.29
C MET A 223 12.76 -0.75 2.73
N ALA A 224 13.79 -0.91 1.90
CA ALA A 224 15.12 -0.39 2.16
C ALA A 224 15.09 1.14 2.30
N ALA A 225 14.39 1.84 1.42
CA ALA A 225 14.24 3.29 1.49
C ALA A 225 13.53 3.73 2.77
N PHE A 226 12.43 3.08 3.14
CA PHE A 226 11.74 3.34 4.41
C PHE A 226 12.67 3.17 5.62
N ARG A 227 13.51 2.13 5.62
CA ARG A 227 14.48 1.90 6.71
C ARG A 227 15.54 3.00 6.75
N LEU A 228 16.06 3.42 5.60
CA LEU A 228 17.02 4.51 5.46
C LEU A 228 16.45 5.87 5.88
N THR A 229 15.16 6.10 5.69
CA THR A 229 14.45 7.33 6.13
C THR A 229 13.92 7.25 7.56
N GLY A 230 14.30 6.21 8.33
CA GLY A 230 14.04 6.09 9.76
C GLY A 230 12.72 5.41 10.13
N HIS A 231 12.02 4.75 9.22
CA HIS A 231 10.81 3.99 9.52
C HIS A 231 11.18 2.65 10.19
N ARG A 232 11.33 2.66 11.51
CA ARG A 232 11.76 1.49 12.31
C ARG A 232 10.82 0.28 12.20
N LYS A 233 9.54 0.51 11.93
CA LYS A 233 8.49 -0.51 11.81
C LYS A 233 8.09 -0.78 10.35
N ALA A 234 8.93 -0.41 9.38
CA ALA A 234 8.68 -0.68 7.97
C ALA A 234 8.59 -2.19 7.71
N ARG A 235 7.59 -2.60 6.95
CA ARG A 235 7.34 -4.01 6.62
C ARG A 235 6.84 -4.16 5.20
N MET A 236 7.12 -5.31 4.60
CA MET A 236 6.60 -5.69 3.30
C MET A 236 5.57 -6.80 3.50
N ILE A 237 4.46 -6.71 2.78
CA ILE A 237 3.40 -7.72 2.77
C ILE A 237 3.08 -8.08 1.32
N PHE A 238 3.21 -9.35 0.98
CA PHE A 238 2.79 -9.97 -0.25
C PHE A 238 1.32 -10.37 -0.13
N ILE A 239 0.51 -9.87 -1.06
CA ILE A 239 -0.92 -10.18 -1.17
C ILE A 239 -1.10 -10.95 -2.49
N PRO A 240 -1.65 -12.19 -2.44
CA PRO A 240 -1.94 -12.94 -3.65
C PRO A 240 -2.78 -12.12 -4.63
N LEU A 241 -2.47 -12.22 -5.92
CA LEU A 241 -3.04 -11.45 -7.04
C LEU A 241 -2.71 -9.96 -7.07
N LEU A 242 -2.59 -9.30 -5.92
CA LEU A 242 -2.37 -7.86 -5.84
C LEU A 242 -0.88 -7.49 -5.97
N GLY A 243 0.02 -8.39 -5.61
CA GLY A 243 1.47 -8.17 -5.57
C GLY A 243 1.97 -7.89 -4.16
N GLY A 244 3.19 -7.37 -4.06
CA GLY A 244 3.74 -6.92 -2.78
C GLY A 244 3.36 -5.47 -2.48
N ILE A 245 3.31 -5.13 -1.19
CA ILE A 245 3.11 -3.77 -0.70
C ILE A 245 4.11 -3.52 0.43
N ALA A 246 4.98 -2.53 0.24
CA ALA A 246 5.81 -1.97 1.30
C ALA A 246 5.03 -0.91 2.10
N ILE A 247 4.99 -1.08 3.43
CA ILE A 247 4.27 -0.22 4.36
C ILE A 247 5.27 0.43 5.32
N GLY A 248 5.35 1.75 5.28
CA GLY A 248 6.11 2.55 6.23
C GLY A 248 5.56 2.45 7.66
N GLY A 249 6.45 2.63 8.65
CA GLY A 249 6.08 2.61 10.08
C GLY A 249 5.35 3.87 10.58
N ARG A 250 5.48 4.97 9.85
CA ARG A 250 4.89 6.29 10.10
C ARG A 250 4.53 6.98 8.77
N PRO A 251 3.66 8.00 8.77
CA PRO A 251 3.46 8.89 7.62
C PRO A 251 4.78 9.57 7.19
N TYR A 252 4.82 10.00 5.93
CA TYR A 252 5.97 10.72 5.39
C TYR A 252 6.17 12.08 6.05
N ASP A 253 7.43 12.48 6.27
CA ASP A 253 7.77 13.77 6.90
C ASP A 253 8.07 14.89 5.87
N SER A 254 8.65 14.52 4.72
CA SER A 254 9.07 15.49 3.69
C SER A 254 8.73 15.06 2.27
N ARG A 255 8.67 16.03 1.35
CA ARG A 255 8.53 15.76 -0.10
C ARG A 255 9.72 14.96 -0.64
N PHE A 256 10.91 15.16 -0.10
CA PHE A 256 12.09 14.35 -0.43
C PHE A 256 11.88 12.88 -0.05
N GLU A 257 11.39 12.62 1.17
CA GLU A 257 11.15 11.26 1.66
C GLU A 257 10.17 10.50 0.75
N VAL A 258 9.08 11.16 0.34
CA VAL A 258 8.12 10.60 -0.63
C VAL A 258 8.79 10.27 -1.96
N ALA A 259 9.55 11.22 -2.53
CA ALA A 259 10.23 11.03 -3.81
C ALA A 259 11.27 9.91 -3.76
N PHE A 260 12.09 9.90 -2.70
CA PHE A 260 13.14 8.91 -2.51
C PHE A 260 12.54 7.51 -2.33
N VAL A 261 11.56 7.34 -1.44
CA VAL A 261 10.92 6.03 -1.22
C VAL A 261 10.25 5.53 -2.49
N ALA A 262 9.48 6.36 -3.20
CA ALA A 262 8.86 5.99 -4.46
C ALA A 262 9.91 5.59 -5.51
N LEU A 263 10.96 6.39 -5.69
CA LEU A 263 12.00 6.09 -6.69
C LEU A 263 12.74 4.79 -6.39
N MET A 264 12.97 4.47 -5.11
CA MET A 264 13.80 3.34 -4.71
C MET A 264 13.23 1.97 -5.04
N GLY A 265 11.92 1.83 -5.32
CA GLY A 265 11.37 0.56 -5.83
C GLY A 265 12.05 0.18 -7.15
N ALA A 266 11.99 1.08 -8.12
CA ALA A 266 12.71 0.95 -9.39
C ALA A 266 14.22 1.14 -9.27
N GLY A 267 14.66 2.06 -8.41
CA GLY A 267 16.06 2.44 -8.23
C GLY A 267 16.91 1.30 -7.65
N PHE A 268 16.38 0.55 -6.69
CA PHE A 268 17.08 -0.61 -6.12
C PHE A 268 17.31 -1.68 -7.19
N SER A 269 16.27 -1.98 -7.97
CA SER A 269 16.36 -2.95 -9.07
C SER A 269 17.27 -2.49 -10.21
N ALA A 270 17.46 -1.17 -10.40
CA ALA A 270 18.32 -0.63 -11.45
C ALA A 270 19.79 -1.04 -11.28
N PHE A 271 20.29 -1.16 -10.04
CA PHE A 271 21.66 -1.63 -9.79
C PHE A 271 21.91 -3.07 -10.26
N LEU A 272 20.86 -3.88 -10.34
CA LEU A 272 20.96 -5.28 -10.77
C LEU A 272 20.97 -5.44 -12.30
N VAL A 273 20.36 -4.51 -13.04
CA VAL A 273 20.27 -4.58 -14.51
C VAL A 273 21.65 -4.77 -15.18
N PRO A 274 22.67 -3.91 -14.96
CA PRO A 274 23.97 -4.11 -15.61
C PRO A 274 24.67 -5.40 -15.17
N LEU A 275 24.46 -5.85 -13.92
CA LEU A 275 25.02 -7.10 -13.41
C LEU A 275 24.41 -8.31 -14.12
N LEU A 276 23.09 -8.31 -14.32
CA LEU A 276 22.39 -9.38 -15.03
C LEU A 276 22.75 -9.43 -16.51
N ILE A 277 22.94 -8.28 -17.14
CA ILE A 277 23.44 -8.17 -18.53
C ILE A 277 24.83 -8.80 -18.64
N ALA A 278 25.76 -8.41 -17.76
CA ALA A 278 27.10 -8.96 -17.74
C ALA A 278 27.10 -10.48 -17.48
N ALA A 279 26.31 -10.94 -16.51
CA ALA A 279 26.18 -12.37 -16.21
C ALA A 279 25.61 -13.17 -17.38
N SER A 280 24.60 -12.64 -18.09
CA SER A 280 24.03 -13.29 -19.28
C SER A 280 25.05 -13.38 -20.42
N ALA A 281 25.83 -12.31 -20.64
CA ALA A 281 26.89 -12.31 -21.65
C ALA A 281 27.98 -13.34 -21.35
N LEU A 282 28.43 -13.43 -20.09
CA LEU A 282 29.41 -14.42 -19.64
C LEU A 282 28.89 -15.85 -19.81
N ALA A 283 27.67 -16.13 -19.32
CA ALA A 283 27.04 -17.44 -19.46
C ALA A 283 26.91 -17.85 -20.94
N SER A 284 26.62 -16.89 -21.82
CA SER A 284 26.57 -17.16 -23.26
C SER A 284 27.95 -17.44 -23.86
N GLY A 285 29.00 -16.74 -23.41
CA GLY A 285 30.37 -16.95 -23.87
C GLY A 285 30.94 -18.31 -23.46
N GLU A 286 30.51 -18.82 -22.30
CA GLU A 286 30.90 -20.14 -21.77
C GLU A 286 30.04 -21.30 -22.32
N GLY A 287 29.08 -21.03 -23.21
CA GLY A 287 28.22 -22.05 -23.81
C GLY A 287 26.99 -22.46 -22.97
N HIS A 288 26.72 -21.76 -21.86
CA HIS A 288 25.54 -21.99 -21.01
C HIS A 288 24.29 -21.26 -21.55
N GLY A 289 23.82 -21.64 -22.74
CA GLY A 289 22.73 -20.96 -23.45
C GLY A 289 21.43 -20.81 -22.65
N LEU A 290 21.01 -21.85 -21.91
CA LEU A 290 19.80 -21.79 -21.08
C LEU A 290 19.93 -20.78 -19.94
N ALA A 291 21.07 -20.76 -19.24
CA ALA A 291 21.34 -19.81 -18.17
C ALA A 291 21.38 -18.38 -18.71
N ALA A 292 22.02 -18.16 -19.86
CA ALA A 292 22.05 -16.87 -20.53
C ALA A 292 20.63 -16.37 -20.88
N ALA A 293 19.76 -17.24 -21.40
CA ALA A 293 18.38 -16.90 -21.73
C ALA A 293 17.54 -16.59 -20.48
N LEU A 294 17.70 -17.35 -19.39
CA LEU A 294 17.03 -17.07 -18.12
C LEU A 294 17.46 -15.74 -17.51
N LEU A 295 18.75 -15.40 -17.55
CA LEU A 295 19.29 -14.12 -17.09
C LEU A 295 18.80 -12.96 -17.98
N ALA A 296 18.73 -13.17 -19.29
CA ALA A 296 18.17 -12.18 -20.22
C ALA A 296 16.66 -11.95 -19.96
N THR A 297 15.92 -13.02 -19.68
CA THR A 297 14.49 -12.96 -19.33
C THR A 297 14.29 -12.22 -18.01
N LEU A 298 15.08 -12.55 -16.98
CA LEU A 298 15.06 -11.85 -15.70
C LEU A 298 15.37 -10.36 -15.86
N THR A 299 16.38 -10.01 -16.68
CA THR A 299 16.72 -8.61 -16.99
C THR A 299 15.55 -7.90 -17.67
N GLY A 300 14.96 -8.52 -18.70
CA GLY A 300 13.82 -7.95 -19.41
C GLY A 300 12.60 -7.75 -18.52
N CYS A 301 12.25 -8.73 -17.69
CA CYS A 301 11.15 -8.63 -16.73
C CYS A 301 11.42 -7.56 -15.66
N ALA A 302 12.63 -7.52 -15.09
CA ALA A 302 13.02 -6.50 -14.13
C ALA A 302 12.93 -5.11 -14.74
N ALA A 303 13.50 -4.92 -15.92
CA ALA A 303 13.52 -3.65 -16.62
C ALA A 303 12.11 -3.18 -17.00
N LEU A 304 11.30 -4.06 -17.59
CA LEU A 304 9.93 -3.76 -18.03
C LEU A 304 9.01 -3.43 -16.85
N PHE A 305 9.06 -4.22 -15.77
CA PHE A 305 8.24 -3.98 -14.58
C PHE A 305 8.60 -2.65 -13.91
N ASN A 306 9.90 -2.37 -13.75
CA ASN A 306 10.33 -1.16 -13.06
C ASN A 306 10.10 0.10 -13.91
N ILE A 307 10.33 0.07 -15.23
CA ILE A 307 10.04 1.23 -16.07
C ILE A 307 8.53 1.48 -16.19
N ALA A 308 7.70 0.43 -16.15
CA ALA A 308 6.25 0.57 -16.07
C ALA A 308 5.80 1.25 -14.77
N ASN A 309 6.45 0.98 -13.63
CA ASN A 309 6.17 1.70 -12.38
C ASN A 309 6.67 3.17 -12.39
N LEU A 310 7.56 3.53 -13.32
CA LEU A 310 7.99 4.91 -13.54
C LEU A 310 7.06 5.70 -14.47
N VAL A 311 5.98 5.10 -14.98
CA VAL A 311 4.97 5.85 -15.74
C VAL A 311 4.41 6.98 -14.86
N PRO A 312 4.20 8.19 -15.41
CA PRO A 312 3.69 9.35 -14.69
C PRO A 312 2.19 9.26 -14.35
N VAL A 313 1.75 8.14 -13.77
CA VAL A 313 0.39 7.91 -13.25
C VAL A 313 0.36 8.21 -11.76
N TRP A 314 -0.74 8.77 -11.25
CA TRP A 314 -0.84 9.25 -9.88
C TRP A 314 -0.38 8.25 -8.80
N LYS A 315 -0.80 6.98 -8.91
CA LYS A 315 -0.46 5.92 -7.93
C LYS A 315 0.91 5.28 -8.17
N PHE A 316 1.46 5.41 -9.37
CA PHE A 316 2.72 4.80 -9.75
C PHE A 316 3.90 5.64 -9.24
N ASP A 317 5.04 5.01 -9.02
CA ASP A 317 6.21 5.64 -8.44
C ASP A 317 6.70 6.85 -9.23
N GLY A 318 6.75 6.75 -10.56
CA GLY A 318 7.18 7.86 -11.40
C GLY A 318 6.28 9.09 -11.21
N GLY A 319 4.97 8.90 -11.16
CA GLY A 319 4.03 9.97 -10.84
C GLY A 319 4.19 10.51 -9.42
N GLN A 320 4.47 9.63 -8.43
CA GLN A 320 4.74 10.06 -7.05
C GLN A 320 5.99 10.94 -6.97
N VAL A 321 7.08 10.54 -7.62
CA VAL A 321 8.34 11.31 -7.70
C VAL A 321 8.11 12.66 -8.36
N LEU A 322 7.51 12.68 -9.56
CA LEU A 322 7.31 13.90 -10.34
C LEU A 322 6.54 14.98 -9.56
N ARG A 323 5.51 14.59 -8.79
CA ARG A 323 4.73 15.54 -7.96
C ARG A 323 5.54 16.21 -6.86
N GLN A 324 6.59 15.55 -6.37
CA GLN A 324 7.44 16.12 -5.33
C GLN A 324 8.52 17.04 -5.92
N ILE A 325 9.06 16.68 -7.10
CA ILE A 325 10.14 17.44 -7.71
C ILE A 325 9.67 18.58 -8.61
N CYS A 326 8.46 18.52 -9.16
CA CYS A 326 7.92 19.58 -10.01
C CYS A 326 7.32 20.71 -9.16
N PRO A 327 7.71 21.97 -9.38
CA PRO A 327 7.29 23.10 -8.54
C PRO A 327 5.82 23.52 -8.74
N GLY A 328 5.19 23.12 -9.85
CA GLY A 328 3.82 23.51 -10.17
C GLY A 328 3.18 22.64 -11.26
N PRO A 329 1.89 22.85 -11.54
CA PRO A 329 1.10 21.99 -12.42
C PRO A 329 1.60 21.98 -13.87
N VAL A 330 2.08 23.12 -14.37
CA VAL A 330 2.63 23.24 -15.73
C VAL A 330 3.92 22.42 -15.87
N ALA A 331 4.86 22.58 -14.94
CA ALA A 331 6.11 21.81 -14.93
C ALA A 331 5.83 20.31 -14.78
N LEU A 332 4.87 19.94 -13.92
CA LEU A 332 4.43 18.56 -13.76
C LEU A 332 3.84 17.99 -15.06
N ALA A 333 3.01 18.76 -15.77
CA ALA A 333 2.42 18.35 -17.03
C ALA A 333 3.49 18.11 -18.10
N PHE A 334 4.45 19.04 -18.26
CA PHE A 334 5.56 18.88 -19.19
C PHE A 334 6.45 17.68 -18.84
N ALA A 335 6.84 17.52 -17.57
CA ALA A 335 7.65 16.39 -17.14
C ALA A 335 6.93 15.05 -17.32
N SER A 336 5.63 15.00 -17.03
CA SER A 336 4.80 13.81 -17.25
C SER A 336 4.68 13.49 -18.74
N PHE A 337 4.41 14.49 -19.58
CA PHE A 337 4.35 14.30 -21.02
C PHE A 337 5.68 13.77 -21.57
N PHE A 338 6.80 14.40 -21.18
CA PHE A 338 8.13 13.97 -21.60
C PHE A 338 8.42 12.51 -21.20
N LEU A 339 8.17 12.15 -19.94
CA LEU A 339 8.44 10.79 -19.44
C LEU A 339 7.57 9.75 -20.13
N LEU A 340 6.28 10.06 -20.35
CA LEU A 340 5.37 9.18 -21.09
C LEU A 340 5.79 9.04 -22.55
N SER A 341 6.12 10.13 -23.24
CA SER A 341 6.61 10.10 -24.62
C SER A 341 7.90 9.29 -24.75
N ALA A 342 8.84 9.45 -23.81
CA ALA A 342 10.07 8.67 -23.77
C ALA A 342 9.78 7.17 -23.60
N LEU A 343 8.84 6.81 -22.74
CA LEU A 343 8.42 5.42 -22.54
C LEU A 343 7.80 4.82 -23.81
N LEU A 344 6.92 5.57 -24.49
CA LEU A 344 6.29 5.11 -25.74
C LEU A 344 7.33 4.97 -26.86
N ALA A 345 8.31 5.87 -26.94
CA ALA A 345 9.41 5.79 -27.89
C ALA A 345 10.31 4.57 -27.62
N LEU A 346 10.63 4.29 -26.34
CA LEU A 346 11.34 3.08 -25.95
C LEU A 346 10.57 1.82 -26.30
N GLY A 347 9.26 1.79 -26.05
CA GLY A 347 8.40 0.68 -26.44
C GLY A 347 8.38 0.45 -27.95
N TRP A 348 8.33 1.52 -28.74
CA TRP A 348 8.42 1.41 -30.20
C TRP A 348 9.76 0.83 -30.65
N GLN A 349 10.88 1.30 -30.07
CA GLN A 349 12.21 0.75 -30.35
C GLN A 349 12.37 -0.71 -29.90
N ALA A 350 11.69 -1.12 -28.83
CA ALA A 350 11.65 -2.51 -28.36
C ALA A 350 10.78 -3.43 -29.25
N GLY A 351 10.13 -2.90 -30.29
CA GLY A 351 9.34 -3.68 -31.26
C GLY A 351 7.85 -3.76 -30.97
N PHE A 352 7.32 -3.01 -30.00
CA PHE A 352 5.88 -2.97 -29.75
C PHE A 352 5.14 -2.22 -30.86
N SER A 353 3.94 -2.72 -31.24
CA SER A 353 3.13 -2.09 -32.28
C SER A 353 2.58 -0.73 -31.85
N SER A 354 2.43 0.20 -32.80
CA SER A 354 1.88 1.54 -32.52
C SER A 354 0.49 1.48 -31.89
N GLY A 355 -0.35 0.53 -32.31
CA GLY A 355 -1.69 0.34 -31.73
C GLY A 355 -1.63 -0.08 -30.25
N PHE A 356 -0.73 -0.98 -29.88
CA PHE A 356 -0.52 -1.36 -28.49
C PHE A 356 -0.02 -0.18 -27.64
N LEU A 357 0.94 0.58 -28.15
CA LEU A 357 1.51 1.73 -27.45
C LEU A 357 0.48 2.85 -27.22
N LEU A 358 -0.34 3.14 -28.23
CA LEU A 358 -1.45 4.10 -28.10
C LEU A 358 -2.48 3.64 -27.08
N ALA A 359 -2.84 2.35 -27.10
CA ALA A 359 -3.76 1.79 -26.11
C ALA A 359 -3.19 1.87 -24.68
N ALA A 360 -1.91 1.50 -24.49
CA ALA A 360 -1.24 1.59 -23.20
C ALA A 360 -1.18 3.05 -22.70
N GLY A 361 -0.80 4.00 -23.57
CA GLY A 361 -0.78 5.43 -23.24
C GLY A 361 -2.16 5.96 -22.83
N ALA A 362 -3.22 5.57 -23.54
CA ALA A 362 -4.59 5.95 -23.21
C ALA A 362 -5.05 5.36 -21.86
N ILE A 363 -4.72 4.09 -21.58
CA ILE A 363 -5.01 3.44 -20.30
C ILE A 363 -4.30 4.16 -19.15
N PHE A 364 -3.01 4.48 -19.31
CA PHE A 364 -2.27 5.21 -18.29
C PHE A 364 -2.84 6.61 -18.05
N ALA A 365 -3.21 7.34 -19.10
CA ALA A 365 -3.87 8.64 -18.96
C ALA A 365 -5.21 8.52 -18.20
N ALA A 366 -6.05 7.55 -18.56
CA ALA A 366 -7.32 7.30 -17.88
C ALA A 366 -7.12 6.91 -16.41
N LEU A 367 -6.19 6.00 -16.10
CA LEU A 367 -5.83 5.62 -14.74
C LEU A 367 -5.34 6.80 -13.92
N SER A 368 -4.54 7.68 -14.53
CA SER A 368 -4.07 8.91 -13.87
C SER A 368 -5.26 9.76 -13.42
N LEU A 369 -6.20 10.04 -14.32
CA LEU A 369 -7.41 10.81 -14.02
C LEU A 369 -8.30 10.16 -12.95
N LEU A 370 -8.54 8.84 -13.05
CA LEU A 370 -9.40 8.11 -12.11
C LEU A 370 -8.84 8.10 -10.68
N THR A 371 -7.52 8.18 -10.53
CA THR A 371 -6.86 8.07 -9.23
C THR A 371 -6.49 9.42 -8.61
N MET A 372 -6.71 10.53 -9.33
CA MET A 372 -6.54 11.90 -8.82
C MET A 372 -7.43 12.15 -7.59
N GLY A 373 -6.88 12.85 -6.59
CA GLY A 373 -7.64 13.26 -5.40
C GLY A 373 -7.98 12.13 -4.41
N SER A 374 -7.44 10.93 -4.61
CA SER A 374 -7.59 9.79 -3.66
C SER A 374 -6.62 9.86 -2.47
N ALA A 375 -5.90 10.97 -2.30
CA ALA A 375 -4.95 11.15 -1.20
C ALA A 375 -5.68 11.63 0.06
N VAL A 376 -5.32 11.06 1.20
CA VAL A 376 -5.77 11.55 2.51
C VAL A 376 -4.99 12.82 2.84
N LYS A 377 -5.70 13.86 3.29
CA LYS A 377 -5.10 15.15 3.65
C LYS A 377 -4.39 15.02 5.02
N PRO A 378 -3.06 15.17 5.08
CA PRO A 378 -2.35 15.21 6.37
C PRO A 378 -2.72 16.47 7.16
N ARG A 379 -2.57 16.45 8.49
CA ARG A 379 -2.81 17.63 9.35
C ARG A 379 -1.96 18.82 8.94
N HIS A 380 -0.72 18.55 8.55
CA HIS A 380 0.28 19.54 8.20
C HIS A 380 0.90 19.22 6.86
N GLU A 381 1.24 20.25 6.09
CA GLU A 381 1.97 20.06 4.84
C GLU A 381 3.33 19.39 5.07
N LEU A 382 3.75 18.61 4.07
CA LEU A 382 5.06 17.97 4.05
C LEU A 382 6.16 19.02 3.96
N LYS A 383 7.29 18.78 4.63
CA LYS A 383 8.46 19.66 4.52
C LYS A 383 8.88 19.80 3.05
N PRO A 384 9.16 21.04 2.58
CA PRO A 384 9.50 21.28 1.19
C PRO A 384 10.80 20.59 0.81
N ILE A 385 10.93 20.21 -0.47
CA ILE A 385 12.16 19.63 -1.00
C ILE A 385 13.18 20.74 -1.27
N ARG A 386 14.42 20.57 -0.79
CA ARG A 386 15.51 21.51 -1.07
C ARG A 386 15.86 21.46 -2.56
N THR A 387 16.38 22.56 -3.10
CA THR A 387 16.73 22.63 -4.54
C THR A 387 17.75 21.58 -4.95
N VAL A 388 18.78 21.34 -4.14
CA VAL A 388 19.79 20.29 -4.40
C VAL A 388 19.15 18.90 -4.41
N ASP A 389 18.36 18.58 -3.38
CA ASP A 389 17.64 17.30 -3.28
C ASP A 389 16.70 17.08 -4.47
N ARG A 390 16.04 18.14 -4.94
CA ARG A 390 15.16 18.12 -6.12
C ARG A 390 15.92 17.78 -7.40
N LEU A 391 17.06 18.42 -7.63
CA LEU A 391 17.92 18.15 -8.79
C LEU A 391 18.50 16.74 -8.73
N ALA A 392 18.93 16.29 -7.55
CA ALA A 392 19.42 14.94 -7.33
C ALA A 392 18.33 13.89 -7.63
N MET A 393 17.09 14.10 -7.15
CA MET A 393 15.97 13.20 -7.44
C MET A 393 15.55 13.22 -8.92
N ALA A 394 15.60 14.38 -9.58
CA ALA A 394 15.36 14.46 -11.02
C ALA A 394 16.43 13.70 -11.82
N GLY A 395 17.71 13.87 -11.49
CA GLY A 395 18.82 13.14 -12.09
C GLY A 395 18.72 11.64 -11.84
N ALA A 396 18.39 11.23 -10.61
CA ALA A 396 18.19 9.84 -10.25
C ALA A 396 17.01 9.21 -11.00
N LEU A 397 15.88 9.92 -11.14
CA LEU A 397 14.74 9.46 -11.95
C LEU A 397 15.16 9.21 -13.41
N LEU A 398 15.88 10.14 -14.03
CA LEU A 398 16.36 9.99 -15.40
C LEU A 398 17.35 8.82 -15.54
N ALA A 399 18.27 8.67 -14.59
CA ALA A 399 19.23 7.56 -14.59
C ALA A 399 18.55 6.19 -14.45
N VAL A 400 17.63 6.05 -13.48
CA VAL A 400 16.87 4.82 -13.26
C VAL A 400 16.01 4.50 -14.48
N PHE A 401 15.35 5.51 -15.07
CA PHE A 401 14.59 5.36 -16.29
C PHE A 401 15.46 4.89 -17.47
N ALA A 402 16.64 5.49 -17.64
CA ALA A 402 17.58 5.13 -18.71
C ALA A 402 18.15 3.71 -18.54
N ILE A 403 18.51 3.31 -17.32
CA ILE A 403 19.03 1.96 -17.03
C ILE A 403 17.99 0.90 -17.37
N HIS A 404 16.74 1.07 -16.92
CA HIS A 404 15.67 0.13 -17.25
C HIS A 404 15.29 0.22 -18.74
N GLY A 405 15.28 1.41 -19.35
CA GLY A 405 15.05 1.56 -20.78
C GLY A 405 16.07 0.77 -21.61
N TYR A 406 17.35 0.89 -21.27
CA TYR A 406 18.41 0.10 -21.89
C TYR A 406 18.24 -1.39 -21.62
N GLY A 407 17.91 -1.79 -20.39
CA GLY A 407 17.63 -3.18 -20.04
C GLY A 407 16.51 -3.81 -20.88
N VAL A 408 15.44 -3.06 -21.15
CA VAL A 408 14.35 -3.50 -22.04
C VAL A 408 14.87 -3.69 -23.46
N LEU A 409 15.55 -2.69 -24.03
CA LEU A 409 16.06 -2.76 -25.41
C LEU A 409 17.09 -3.89 -25.60
N TRP A 410 17.97 -4.06 -24.62
CA TRP A 410 18.97 -5.13 -24.63
C TRP A 410 18.31 -6.51 -24.53
N ALA A 411 17.35 -6.69 -23.63
CA ALA A 411 16.64 -7.96 -23.48
C ALA A 411 15.79 -8.28 -24.71
N SER A 412 15.12 -7.28 -25.32
CA SER A 412 14.36 -7.48 -26.55
C SER A 412 15.26 -7.90 -27.70
N ALA A 413 16.44 -7.29 -27.85
CA ALA A 413 17.40 -7.66 -28.89
C ALA A 413 18.04 -9.05 -28.69
N ARG A 414 17.94 -9.62 -27.49
CA ARG A 414 18.52 -10.92 -27.14
C ARG A 414 17.52 -12.07 -27.17
N LEU A 415 16.24 -11.78 -26.92
CA LEU A 415 15.17 -12.77 -26.77
C LEU A 415 14.24 -12.84 -27.99
N LEU A 416 14.20 -11.78 -28.81
CA LEU A 416 13.60 -11.78 -30.15
C LEU A 416 14.66 -12.17 -31.17
#